data_AF-A0A5C6LNY6-F1
#
_entry.id   AF-A0A5C6LNY6-F1
#
_cell.length_a   1.000
_cell.length_b   1.000
_cell.length_c   1.000
_cell.angle_alpha   90.00
_cell.angle_beta   90.00
_cell.angle_gamma   90.00
#
_symmetry.space_group_name_H-M   'P 1'
#
loop_
_entity.id
_entity.type
_entity.pdbx_description
1 polymer ?
#
loop_
_entity_poly.entity_id
_entity_poly.type
_entity_poly.pdbx_seq_one_letter_code
_entity_poly.pdbx_strand_id
1 'polypeptide(L)' 'MNGESLNILQERIAKLKADFPEIFTEGKIDIEKFKATFSTDINTNNERYVMNWAGKVMLLKYCRSLLLPHLNRNPKNQ' A
#
# COMPACT_ATOMS: atom_id res chain seq x y z
N MET A 1 -3.00 -19.46 -12.61
CA MET A 1 -3.60 -19.43 -11.26
C MET A 1 -4.12 -18.02 -11.07
N ASN A 2 -5.43 -17.83 -11.23
CA ASN A 2 -6.01 -16.53 -11.56
C ASN A 2 -7.03 -16.12 -10.49
N GLY A 3 -6.79 -14.99 -9.81
CA GLY A 3 -7.87 -14.08 -9.43
C GLY A 3 -8.61 -14.28 -8.11
N GLU A 4 -8.13 -15.06 -7.14
CA GLU A 4 -8.79 -15.17 -5.81
C GLU A 4 -8.64 -13.90 -4.94
N SER A 5 -7.75 -12.98 -5.31
CA SER A 5 -7.46 -11.76 -4.53
C SER A 5 -8.57 -10.71 -4.55
N LEU A 6 -9.37 -10.63 -5.63
CA LEU A 6 -10.42 -9.62 -5.77
C LEU A 6 -11.59 -9.89 -4.80
N ASN A 7 -11.93 -11.16 -4.57
CA ASN A 7 -13.05 -11.53 -3.70
C ASN A 7 -12.75 -11.23 -2.23
N ILE A 8 -11.54 -11.58 -1.77
CA ILE A 8 -11.13 -11.37 -0.38
C ILE A 8 -11.13 -9.88 -0.03
N LEU A 9 -10.72 -9.01 -0.95
CA LEU A 9 -10.76 -7.55 -0.73
C LEU A 9 -12.19 -7.03 -0.65
N GLN A 10 -13.09 -7.48 -1.53
CA GLN A 10 -14.49 -7.08 -1.49
C GLN A 10 -15.19 -7.56 -0.21
N GLU A 11 -14.94 -8.81 0.21
CA GLU A 11 -15.44 -9.34 1.48
C GLU A 11 -14.93 -8.54 2.69
N ARG A 12 -13.64 -8.17 2.69
CA ARG A 12 -13.05 -7.35 3.75
C ARG A 12 -13.66 -5.96 3.80
N ILE A 13 -13.90 -5.34 2.64
CA ILE A 13 -14.58 -4.04 2.57
C ILE A 13 -16.03 -4.16 3.04
N ALA A 14 -16.73 -5.24 2.71
CA ALA A 14 -18.10 -5.48 3.15
C ALA A 14 -18.19 -5.65 4.67
N LYS A 15 -17.25 -6.42 5.28
CA LYS A 15 -17.14 -6.54 6.75
C LYS A 15 -16.85 -5.19 7.39
N LEU A 16 -15.89 -4.44 6.85
CA LEU A 16 -15.56 -3.11 7.38
C LEU A 16 -16.74 -2.12 7.30
N LYS A 17 -17.56 -2.19 6.24
CA LYS A 17 -18.79 -1.40 6.12
C LYS A 17 -19.86 -1.82 7.13
N ALA A 18 -19.93 -3.09 7.51
CA ALA A 18 -20.88 -3.57 8.50
C ALA A 18 -20.49 -3.14 9.92
N ASP A 19 -19.19 -3.21 10.23
CA ASP A 19 -18.67 -2.89 11.56
C ASP A 19 -18.55 -1.37 11.79
N PHE A 20 -18.17 -0.61 10.76
CA PHE A 20 -17.96 0.84 10.84
C PHE A 20 -18.59 1.55 9.64
N PRO A 21 -19.92 1.76 9.62
CA PRO A 21 -20.57 2.48 8.53
C PRO A 21 -20.16 3.97 8.51
N GLU A 22 -19.84 4.57 9.66
CA GLU A 22 -19.53 6.00 9.77
C GLU A 22 -18.27 6.45 9.04
N ILE A 23 -17.31 5.55 8.78
CA ILE A 23 -16.06 5.88 8.07
C ILE A 23 -16.26 5.95 6.55
N PHE A 24 -17.43 5.57 6.03
CA PHE A 24 -17.71 5.61 4.61
C PHE A 24 -18.54 6.84 4.24
N THR A 25 -18.07 7.61 3.26
CA THR A 25 -18.81 8.72 2.65
C THR A 25 -18.89 8.47 1.14
N GLU A 26 -20.10 8.48 0.57
CA GLU A 26 -20.34 8.24 -0.88
C GLU A 26 -19.70 6.93 -1.41
N GLY A 27 -19.70 5.88 -0.59
CA GLY A 27 -19.14 4.57 -0.98
C GLY A 27 -17.61 4.50 -0.99
N LYS A 28 -16.91 5.58 -0.61
CA LYS A 28 -15.46 5.62 -0.40
C LYS A 28 -15.13 5.73 1.08
N ILE A 29 -13.92 5.32 1.47
CA ILE A 29 -13.43 5.49 2.84
C ILE A 29 -13.02 6.95 3.01
N ASP A 30 -13.64 7.61 3.97
CA ASP A 30 -13.33 8.98 4.39
C ASP A 30 -12.19 8.94 5.41
N ILE A 31 -11.03 9.47 5.04
CA ILE A 31 -9.81 9.40 5.85
C ILE A 31 -9.96 10.23 7.13
N GLU A 32 -10.73 11.31 7.09
CA GLU A 32 -10.93 12.18 8.26
C GLU A 32 -11.77 11.45 9.31
N LYS A 33 -12.87 10.82 8.89
CA LYS A 33 -13.72 10.00 9.78
C LYS A 33 -13.00 8.74 10.25
N PHE A 34 -12.26 8.08 9.37
CA PHE A 34 -11.43 6.94 9.76
C PHE A 34 -10.43 7.31 10.85
N LYS A 35 -9.69 8.42 10.67
CA LYS A 35 -8.76 8.90 11.68
C LYS A 35 -9.46 9.31 12.96
N ALA A 36 -10.66 9.91 12.90
CA ALA A 36 -11.43 10.28 14.07
C ALA A 36 -11.87 9.04 14.88
N THR A 37 -12.40 8.00 14.20
CA THR A 37 -12.85 6.76 14.85
C THR A 37 -11.69 5.98 15.46
N PHE A 38 -10.54 5.90 14.78
CA PHE A 38 -9.38 5.15 15.23
C PHE A 38 -8.31 6.02 15.92
N SER A 39 -8.61 7.28 16.25
CA SER A 39 -7.60 8.25 16.71
C SER A 39 -6.86 7.81 17.98
N THR A 40 -7.51 7.00 18.82
CA THR A 40 -6.95 6.45 20.06
C THR A 40 -6.02 5.26 19.83
N ASP A 41 -6.25 4.50 18.78
CA ASP A 41 -5.58 3.21 18.50
C ASP A 41 -4.57 3.31 17.35
N ILE A 42 -4.48 4.48 16.68
CA ILE A 42 -3.44 4.75 15.68
C ILE A 42 -2.12 5.01 16.40
N ASN A 43 -1.38 3.93 16.66
CA ASN A 43 0.01 4.02 17.06
C ASN A 43 0.83 4.56 15.88
N THR A 44 1.12 5.86 15.90
CA THR A 44 2.02 6.51 14.93
C THR A 44 3.48 6.41 15.40
N ASN A 45 3.74 5.75 16.53
CA ASN A 45 5.08 5.52 17.00
C ASN A 45 5.80 4.68 15.96
N ASN A 46 6.75 5.33 15.29
CA ASN A 46 7.52 4.75 14.22
C ASN A 46 8.54 3.78 14.83
N GLU A 47 8.06 2.64 15.33
CA GLU A 47 8.88 1.52 15.84
C GLU A 47 9.78 0.89 14.77
N ARG A 48 9.69 1.39 13.53
CA ARG A 48 10.60 1.05 12.45
C ARG A 48 11.88 1.89 12.59
N TYR A 49 12.96 1.27 13.04
CA TYR A 49 14.30 1.81 12.87
C TYR A 49 14.57 2.10 11.38
N VAL A 50 14.37 3.34 10.97
CA VAL A 50 14.75 3.78 9.63
C VAL A 50 16.24 4.03 9.66
N MET A 51 17.01 3.07 9.16
CA MET A 51 18.44 3.29 8.91
C MET A 51 18.58 4.33 7.80
N ASN A 52 18.82 5.57 8.19
CA ASN A 52 19.02 6.73 7.33
C ASN A 52 20.52 7.04 7.29
N TRP A 53 21.21 6.49 6.29
CA TRP A 53 22.60 6.82 6.01
C TRP A 53 22.67 7.60 4.70
N ALA A 54 23.59 8.57 4.64
CA ALA A 54 23.80 9.40 3.45
C ALA A 54 24.08 8.50 2.24
N GLY A 55 23.23 8.61 1.21
CA GLY A 55 23.37 7.84 -0.05
C GLY A 55 22.37 6.70 -0.25
N LYS A 56 21.58 6.29 0.76
CA LYS A 56 20.57 5.22 0.61
C LYS A 56 19.61 5.42 -0.57
N VAL A 57 19.08 6.64 -0.72
CA VAL A 57 18.15 6.99 -1.81
C VAL A 57 18.85 6.95 -3.17
N MET A 58 20.11 7.37 -3.23
CA MET A 58 20.91 7.37 -4.46
C MET A 58 21.23 5.93 -4.89
N LEU A 59 21.63 5.07 -3.95
CA LEU A 59 21.88 3.65 -4.18
C LEU A 59 20.61 2.93 -4.69
N LEU A 60 19.46 3.18 -4.05
CA LEU A 60 18.19 2.59 -4.46
C LEU A 60 17.77 3.04 -5.87
N LYS A 61 17.96 4.32 -6.20
CA LYS A 61 17.71 4.84 -7.56
C LYS A 61 18.63 4.17 -8.58
N TYR A 62 19.92 4.03 -8.26
CA TYR A 62 20.92 3.40 -9.12
C TYR A 62 20.64 1.91 -9.36
N CYS A 63 20.36 1.15 -8.30
CA CYS A 63 19.97 -0.26 -8.42
C CYS A 63 18.70 -0.42 -9.26
N ARG A 64 17.69 0.43 -9.04
CA ARG A 64 16.45 0.40 -9.82
C ARG A 64 16.74 0.70 -11.30
N SER A 65 17.55 1.71 -11.62
CA SER A 65 17.91 2.02 -13.00
C SER A 65 18.69 0.89 -13.68
N LEU A 66 19.49 0.12 -12.93
CA LEU A 66 20.26 -0.99 -13.46
C LEU A 66 19.41 -2.24 -13.75
N LEU A 67 18.32 -2.44 -13.01
CA LEU A 67 17.46 -3.63 -13.13
C LEU A 67 16.38 -3.50 -14.21
N LEU A 68 15.95 -2.28 -14.53
CA LEU A 68 14.90 -2.02 -15.54
C LEU A 68 15.24 -2.51 -16.95
N PRO A 69 16.49 -2.37 -17.47
CA PRO A 69 16.86 -2.85 -18.80
C PRO A 69 16.81 -4.37 -18.95
N HIS A 70 17.05 -5.13 -17.87
CA HIS A 70 17.04 -6.59 -17.90
C HIS A 70 15.63 -7.18 -17.82
N LEU A 71 14.71 -6.49 -17.14
CA LEU A 71 13.31 -6.93 -17.01
C LEU A 71 12.45 -6.65 -18.26
N ASN A 72 12.87 -5.74 -19.13
CA ASN A 72 12.12 -5.35 -20.33
C ASN A 72 12.63 -5.97 -21.64
N ARG A 73 13.58 -6.91 -21.60
CA ARG A 73 13.97 -7.67 -22.80
C ARG A 73 12.96 -8.77 -23.09
N ASN A 74 11.87 -8.41 -23.77
CA ASN A 74 10.97 -9.37 -24.40
C ASN A 74 11.68 -9.98 -25.63
N PRO A 75 11.81 -11.32 -25.74
CA PRO A 75 12.56 -11.98 -26.83
C PRO A 75 11.91 -11.88 -28.22
N LYS A 76 10.85 -11.08 -28.40
CA LYS A 76 10.10 -11.02 -29.67
C LYS A 76 10.55 -9.95 -30.68
N ASN A 77 11.57 -9.14 -30.37
CA ASN A 77 12.09 -8.13 -31.29
C ASN A 77 13.61 -8.26 -31.52
N GLN A 78 14.04 -9.42 -32.01
CA GLN A 78 15.30 -9.56 -32.75
C GLN A 78 15.05 -10.39 -34.01
#